data_AF-X0XNE2-F1
#
_entry.id   AF-X0XNE2-F1
#
_cell.length_a   1.000
_cell.length_b   1.000
_cell.length_c   1.000
_cell.angle_alpha   90.00
_cell.angle_beta   90.00
_cell.angle_gamma   90.00
#
_symmetry.space_group_name_H-M   'P 1'
#
loop_
_entity.id
_entity.type
_entity.pdbx_description
1 polymer ?
#
loop_
_entity_poly.entity_id
_entity_poly.type
_entity_poly.pdbx_seq_one_letter_code
_entity_poly.pdbx_strand_id
1 'polypeptide(L)'
;FAAINNIADNVTMVGYSLYSDKEKSKKLIQQYIDNLNLIEILLDNVTYALIYGDAFIEIVHGKSGDIVDLKTVDPITMNINTDEYGNIKSYQQKIQGQRKKKIKPEFIIHLRLFSPNASSAYGISIIQPSLLAIDRMMGVDNSIYQAVKRHIAKYLVRVGTAEDLPPA
;
A
#
# COMPACT_ATOMS: atom_id res chain seq x y z
N PHE A 1 7.60 -2.66 -6.71
CA PHE A 1 7.76 -2.67 -5.24
C PHE A 1 8.95 -1.82 -4.79
N ALA A 2 10.18 -2.04 -5.29
CA ALA A 2 11.36 -1.24 -4.90
C ALA A 2 11.17 0.29 -4.99
N ALA A 3 10.52 0.78 -6.05
CA ALA A 3 10.22 2.20 -6.19
C ALA A 3 9.31 2.75 -5.07
N ILE A 4 8.34 1.95 -4.60
CA ILE A 4 7.43 2.33 -3.52
C ILE A 4 8.21 2.44 -2.21
N ASN A 5 9.02 1.44 -1.88
CA ASN A 5 9.84 1.44 -0.67
C ASN A 5 10.81 2.63 -0.67
N ASN A 6 11.53 2.87 -1.76
CA ASN A 6 12.44 4.01 -1.85
C ASN A 6 11.72 5.35 -1.62
N ILE A 7 10.50 5.52 -2.13
CA ILE A 7 9.73 6.75 -1.89
C ILE A 7 9.31 6.84 -0.42
N ALA A 8 8.77 5.75 0.15
CA ALA A 8 8.34 5.71 1.54
C ALA A 8 9.50 5.97 2.52
N ASP A 9 10.65 5.34 2.27
CA ASP A 9 11.90 5.53 3.02
C ASP A 9 12.37 6.98 2.92
N ASN A 10 12.43 7.56 1.71
CA ASN A 10 12.87 8.94 1.54
C ASN A 10 11.94 9.96 2.23
N VAL A 11 10.63 9.69 2.30
CA VAL A 11 9.68 10.57 2.98
C VAL A 11 9.83 10.50 4.50
N THR A 12 10.12 9.32 5.04
CA THR A 12 10.09 9.09 6.50
C THR A 12 11.47 9.12 7.17
N MET A 13 12.53 8.68 6.49
CA MET A 13 13.90 8.65 7.03
C MET A 13 14.51 10.04 7.21
N VAL A 14 14.01 11.06 6.51
CA VAL A 14 14.40 12.46 6.74
C VAL A 14 14.01 12.93 8.15
N GLY A 15 13.04 12.23 8.79
CA GLY A 15 12.55 12.54 10.11
C GLY A 15 11.66 13.78 10.11
N TYR A 16 11.45 14.33 11.30
CA TYR A 16 10.65 15.54 11.51
C TYR A 16 11.38 16.52 12.43
N SER A 17 11.02 17.80 12.33
CA SER A 17 11.52 18.84 13.22
C SER A 17 10.38 19.40 14.05
N LEU A 18 10.53 19.35 15.38
CA LEU A 18 9.56 19.92 16.31
C LEU A 18 9.94 21.37 16.64
N TYR A 19 9.01 22.29 16.41
CA TYR A 19 9.15 23.72 16.72
C TYR A 19 8.25 24.09 17.89
N SER A 20 8.80 24.80 18.88
CA SER A 20 8.03 25.31 20.03
C SER A 20 8.79 26.45 20.70
N ASP A 21 8.07 27.47 21.15
CA ASP A 21 8.63 28.55 21.96
C ASP A 21 9.02 28.10 23.38
N LYS A 22 8.54 26.92 23.80
CA LYS A 22 8.74 26.36 25.14
C LYS A 22 9.56 25.07 25.06
N GLU A 23 10.84 25.17 25.40
CA GLU A 23 11.78 24.05 25.32
C GLU A 23 11.35 22.84 26.18
N LYS A 24 10.74 23.07 27.34
CA LYS A 24 10.21 21.98 28.18
C LYS A 24 9.09 21.21 27.49
N SER A 25 8.14 21.91 26.86
CA SER A 25 7.03 21.29 26.13
C SER A 25 7.56 20.54 24.89
N LYS A 26 8.53 21.11 24.19
CA LYS A 26 9.21 20.46 23.06
C LYS A 26 9.78 19.10 23.45
N LYS A 27 10.55 19.03 24.54
CA LYS A 27 11.15 17.77 25.01
C LYS A 27 10.11 16.74 25.41
N LEU A 28 9.02 17.17 26.07
CA LEU A 28 7.95 16.28 26.50
C LEU A 28 7.22 15.66 25.30
N ILE A 29 6.88 16.47 24.30
CA ILE A 29 6.26 15.99 23.07
C ILE A 29 7.22 15.11 22.27
N GLN A 30 8.51 15.45 22.19
CA GLN A 30 9.49 14.62 21.51
C GLN A 30 9.56 13.21 22.14
N GLN A 31 9.72 13.12 23.46
CA GLN A 31 9.72 11.84 24.16
C GLN A 31 8.41 11.07 23.96
N TYR A 32 7.29 11.78 23.93
CA TYR A 32 5.99 11.18 23.70
C TYR A 32 5.89 10.56 22.30
N ILE A 33 6.37 11.26 21.27
CA ILE A 33 6.41 10.76 19.90
C ILE A 33 7.36 9.56 19.78
N ASP A 34 8.54 9.63 20.42
CA ASP A 34 9.52 8.54 20.41
C ASP A 34 8.93 7.27 21.05
N ASN A 35 8.19 7.41 22.15
CA ASN A 35 7.53 6.28 22.83
C ASN A 35 6.41 5.65 21.99
N LEU A 36 5.74 6.45 21.15
CA LEU A 36 4.72 5.95 20.21
C LEU A 36 5.33 5.30 18.97
N ASN A 37 6.65 5.37 18.77
CA ASN A 37 7.34 4.87 17.59
C ASN A 37 6.75 5.42 16.27
N LEU A 38 6.45 6.73 16.26
CA LEU A 38 5.70 7.36 15.17
C LEU A 38 6.35 7.19 13.79
N ILE A 39 7.68 7.19 13.70
CA ILE A 39 8.38 7.09 12.41
C ILE A 39 8.09 5.76 11.72
N GLU A 40 8.13 4.65 12.45
CA GLU A 40 7.86 3.32 11.90
C GLU A 40 6.39 3.20 11.46
N ILE A 41 5.47 3.70 12.27
CA ILE A 41 4.05 3.75 11.91
C ILE A 41 3.84 4.61 10.67
N LEU A 42 4.48 5.77 10.57
CA LEU A 42 4.37 6.61 9.38
C LEU A 42 4.95 5.92 8.15
N LEU A 43 6.05 5.18 8.27
CA LEU A 43 6.65 4.44 7.15
C LEU A 43 5.67 3.40 6.57
N ASP A 44 5.04 2.61 7.44
CA ASP A 44 4.02 1.64 7.04
C ASP A 44 2.83 2.32 6.37
N ASN A 45 2.34 3.41 6.96
CA ASN A 45 1.15 4.10 6.45
C ASN A 45 1.42 4.89 5.18
N VAL A 46 2.63 5.45 4.99
CA VAL A 46 3.03 6.05 3.71
C VAL A 46 3.09 4.98 2.64
N THR A 47 3.64 3.80 2.95
CA THR A 47 3.66 2.66 2.02
C THR A 47 2.24 2.24 1.62
N TYR A 48 1.32 2.14 2.58
CA TYR A 48 -0.08 1.85 2.31
C TYR A 48 -0.77 2.93 1.48
N ALA A 49 -0.56 4.21 1.79
CA ALA A 49 -1.12 5.30 1.02
C ALA A 49 -0.63 5.29 -0.43
N LEU A 50 0.65 4.96 -0.68
CA LEU A 50 1.20 4.80 -2.03
C LEU A 50 0.55 3.62 -2.79
N ILE A 51 0.38 2.48 -2.13
CA ILE A 51 -0.15 1.26 -2.75
C ILE A 51 -1.66 1.34 -2.98
N TYR A 52 -2.42 1.80 -2.00
CA TYR A 52 -3.89 1.73 -2.00
C TYR A 52 -4.56 3.08 -2.25
N GLY A 53 -3.82 4.19 -2.18
CA GLY A 53 -4.37 5.55 -2.19
C GLY A 53 -4.75 6.07 -0.80
N ASP A 54 -4.96 5.16 0.15
CA ASP A 54 -5.40 5.48 1.51
C ASP A 54 -4.60 4.68 2.55
N ALA A 55 -4.36 5.30 3.70
CA ALA A 55 -3.87 4.64 4.90
C ALA A 55 -4.59 5.14 6.15
N PHE A 56 -4.76 4.25 7.12
CA PHE A 56 -5.54 4.51 8.32
C PHE A 56 -4.76 4.13 9.56
N ILE A 57 -4.66 5.06 10.50
CA ILE A 57 -4.06 4.84 11.82
C ILE A 57 -5.16 5.01 12.86
N GLU A 58 -5.42 3.97 13.64
CA GLU A 58 -6.32 4.01 14.78
C GLU A 58 -5.60 4.57 16.01
N ILE A 59 -6.20 5.60 16.60
CA ILE A 59 -5.70 6.25 17.81
C ILE A 59 -6.27 5.50 19.03
N VAL A 60 -5.41 4.73 19.69
CA VAL A 60 -5.81 3.93 20.86
C VAL A 60 -5.70 4.79 22.11
N HIS A 61 -6.80 4.91 22.84
CA HIS A 61 -6.87 5.67 24.07
C HIS A 61 -6.86 4.75 25.30
N GLY A 62 -6.12 5.14 26.32
CA GLY A 62 -6.09 4.50 27.62
C GLY A 62 -7.34 4.84 28.45
N LYS A 63 -7.45 4.23 29.63
CA LYS A 63 -8.59 4.45 30.55
C LYS A 63 -8.69 5.90 31.05
N SER A 64 -7.57 6.62 31.10
CA SER A 64 -7.48 8.03 31.49
C SER A 64 -7.85 9.00 30.37
N GLY A 65 -8.05 8.52 29.13
CA GLY A 65 -8.27 9.36 27.96
C GLY A 65 -6.99 9.81 27.26
N ASP A 66 -5.82 9.43 27.76
CA ASP A 66 -4.55 9.68 27.07
C ASP A 66 -4.39 8.74 25.87
N ILE A 67 -3.74 9.22 24.80
CA ILE A 67 -3.35 8.38 23.67
C ILE A 67 -2.20 7.47 24.17
N VAL A 68 -2.38 6.15 24.05
CA VAL A 68 -1.42 5.16 24.54
C VAL A 68 -0.71 4.42 23.42
N ASP A 69 -1.32 4.37 22.24
CA ASP A 69 -0.79 3.64 21.10
C ASP A 69 -1.40 4.16 19.79
N LEU A 70 -0.70 3.88 18.69
CA LEU A 70 -1.10 4.20 17.34
C LEU A 70 -1.02 2.93 16.50
N LYS A 71 -2.16 2.49 15.99
CA LYS A 71 -2.26 1.21 15.31
C LYS A 71 -2.51 1.39 13.82
N THR A 72 -1.60 0.87 13.01
CA THR A 72 -1.80 0.76 11.56
C THR A 72 -2.95 -0.20 11.26
N VAL A 73 -3.86 0.23 10.39
CA VAL A 73 -5.00 -0.56 9.96
C VAL A 73 -4.91 -0.87 8.47
N ASP A 74 -5.16 -2.14 8.11
CA ASP A 74 -5.21 -2.59 6.72
C ASP A 74 -6.29 -1.83 5.92
N PRO A 75 -5.90 -1.03 4.91
CA PRO A 75 -6.82 -0.26 4.09
C PRO A 75 -7.84 -1.12 3.33
N ILE A 76 -7.47 -2.35 2.96
CA ILE A 76 -8.36 -3.28 2.23
C ILE A 76 -9.59 -3.63 3.09
N THR A 77 -9.40 -3.71 4.40
CA THR A 77 -10.48 -4.06 5.34
C THR A 77 -11.33 -2.85 5.72
N MET A 78 -10.88 -1.63 5.44
CA MET A 78 -11.52 -0.41 5.91
C MET A 78 -12.57 0.10 4.93
N ASN A 79 -13.73 0.51 5.45
CA ASN A 79 -14.75 1.24 4.70
C ASN A 79 -14.99 2.60 5.32
N ILE A 80 -15.01 3.64 4.49
CA ILE A 80 -15.35 5.00 4.87
C ILE A 80 -16.85 5.21 4.64
N ASN A 81 -17.58 5.56 5.69
CA ASN A 81 -18.98 5.93 5.60
C ASN A 81 -19.11 7.46 5.54
N THR A 82 -19.68 7.97 4.46
CA THR A 82 -19.92 9.40 4.25
C THR A 82 -21.40 9.75 4.49
N ASP A 83 -21.67 11.05 4.62
CA ASP A 83 -23.01 11.60 4.47
C ASP A 83 -23.32 11.93 2.99
N GLU A 84 -24.51 12.50 2.77
CA GLU A 84 -25.02 12.91 1.45
C GLU A 84 -24.19 14.02 0.79
N TYR A 85 -23.37 14.73 1.57
CA TYR A 85 -22.51 15.81 1.13
C TYR A 85 -21.05 15.37 0.92
N GLY A 86 -20.74 14.10 1.19
CA GLY A 86 -19.39 13.54 1.09
C GLY A 86 -18.53 13.72 2.33
N ASN A 87 -19.08 14.23 3.45
CA ASN A 87 -18.33 14.34 4.71
C ASN A 87 -18.20 12.98 5.38
N ILE A 88 -17.02 12.69 5.92
CA ILE A 88 -16.74 11.43 6.60
C ILE A 88 -17.47 11.39 7.95
N LYS A 89 -18.42 10.46 8.10
CA LYS A 89 -19.18 10.23 9.35
C LYS A 89 -18.54 9.19 10.25
N SER A 90 -17.99 8.12 9.68
CA SER A 90 -17.37 7.04 10.44
C SER A 90 -16.54 6.11 9.57
N TYR A 91 -15.62 5.40 10.19
CA TYR A 91 -14.84 4.32 9.61
C TYR A 91 -15.36 2.97 10.11
N GLN A 92 -15.32 1.93 9.29
CA GLN A 92 -15.77 0.59 9.67
C GLN A 92 -14.92 -0.48 9.02
N GLN A 93 -14.29 -1.32 9.84
CA GLN A 93 -13.56 -2.48 9.35
C GLN A 93 -14.49 -3.66 9.04
N LYS A 94 -14.17 -4.39 7.97
CA LYS A 94 -14.77 -5.68 7.63
C LYS A 94 -13.70 -6.77 7.73
N ILE A 95 -13.77 -7.57 8.80
CA ILE A 95 -12.81 -8.64 9.09
C ILE A 95 -13.57 -9.96 9.02
N GLN A 96 -13.07 -10.93 8.24
CA GLN A 96 -13.70 -12.25 8.06
C GLN A 96 -15.19 -12.16 7.67
N GLY A 97 -15.54 -11.20 6.81
CA GLY A 97 -16.92 -10.99 6.36
C GLY A 97 -17.82 -10.22 7.34
N GLN A 98 -17.41 -10.07 8.61
CA GLN A 98 -18.18 -9.36 9.62
C GLN A 98 -17.79 -7.88 9.72
N ARG A 99 -18.79 -7.00 9.77
CA ARG A 99 -18.58 -5.57 9.99
C ARG A 99 -18.38 -5.32 11.49
N LYS A 100 -17.25 -4.71 11.84
CA LYS A 100 -16.94 -4.28 13.21
C LYS A 100 -17.72 -3.02 13.59
N LYS A 101 -17.57 -2.57 14.84
CA LYS A 101 -18.19 -1.33 15.32
C LYS A 101 -17.71 -0.14 14.47
N LYS A 102 -18.61 0.83 14.25
CA LYS A 102 -18.25 2.09 13.60
C LYS A 102 -17.33 2.90 14.51
N ILE A 103 -16.20 3.31 13.97
CA ILE A 103 -15.19 4.15 14.62
C ILE A 103 -15.46 5.59 14.17
N LYS A 104 -15.47 6.54 15.12
CA LYS A 104 -15.66 7.95 14.79
C LYS A 104 -14.39 8.54 14.16
N PRO A 105 -14.51 9.60 13.36
CA PRO A 105 -13.35 10.20 12.70
C PRO A 105 -12.28 10.73 13.66
N GLU A 106 -12.67 11.16 14.86
CA GLU A 106 -11.75 11.63 15.91
C GLU A 106 -10.75 10.56 16.39
N PHE A 107 -11.01 9.28 16.13
CA PHE A 107 -10.13 8.17 16.52
C PHE A 107 -9.31 7.60 15.35
N ILE A 108 -9.36 8.21 14.17
CA ILE A 108 -8.67 7.72 12.98
C ILE A 108 -7.90 8.87 12.31
N ILE A 109 -6.59 8.68 12.15
CA ILE A 109 -5.79 9.48 11.23
C ILE A 109 -5.90 8.83 9.86
N HIS A 110 -6.49 9.55 8.90
CA HIS A 110 -6.64 9.09 7.53
C HIS A 110 -5.68 9.86 6.62
N LEU A 111 -4.70 9.15 6.08
CA LEU A 111 -3.79 9.67 5.06
C LEU A 111 -4.38 9.37 3.69
N ARG A 112 -4.81 10.41 2.99
CA ARG A 112 -5.40 10.31 1.65
C ARG A 112 -4.42 10.84 0.62
N LEU A 113 -3.92 9.96 -0.25
CA LEU A 113 -3.00 10.30 -1.32
C LEU A 113 -3.80 10.66 -2.59
N PHE A 114 -3.64 11.87 -3.10
CA PHE A 114 -4.32 12.40 -4.29
C PHE A 114 -5.85 12.22 -4.30
N SER A 115 -6.61 13.29 -4.04
CA SER A 115 -8.07 13.25 -4.17
C SER A 115 -8.49 13.43 -5.63
N PRO A 116 -9.22 12.47 -6.26
CA PRO A 116 -9.71 12.61 -7.63
C PRO A 116 -10.63 13.82 -7.81
N ASN A 117 -11.40 14.13 -6.78
CA ASN A 117 -12.37 15.20 -6.72
C ASN A 117 -12.60 15.60 -5.25
N ALA A 118 -13.15 16.79 -5.00
CA ALA A 118 -13.36 17.31 -3.65
C ALA A 118 -14.31 16.44 -2.80
N SER A 119 -15.15 15.63 -3.45
CA SER A 119 -16.19 14.80 -2.81
C SER A 119 -15.79 13.33 -2.62
N SER A 120 -14.67 12.85 -3.17
CA SER A 120 -14.24 11.46 -2.98
C SER A 120 -13.68 11.28 -1.57
N ALA A 121 -14.22 10.32 -0.85
CA ALA A 121 -13.69 9.90 0.44
C ALA A 121 -12.37 9.13 0.32
N TYR A 122 -12.05 8.59 -0.86
CA TYR A 122 -10.85 7.76 -1.09
C TYR A 122 -9.81 8.49 -1.94
N GLY A 123 -8.55 8.10 -1.73
CA GLY A 123 -7.40 8.55 -2.52
C GLY A 123 -7.19 7.72 -3.78
N ILE A 124 -6.17 8.09 -4.55
CA ILE A 124 -5.74 7.36 -5.75
C ILE A 124 -4.36 6.75 -5.49
N SER A 125 -4.27 5.44 -5.72
CA SER A 125 -3.01 4.71 -5.71
C SER A 125 -2.06 5.19 -6.80
N ILE A 126 -0.77 5.28 -6.51
CA ILE A 126 0.27 5.58 -7.51
C ILE A 126 0.45 4.43 -8.51
N ILE A 127 0.03 3.22 -8.14
CA ILE A 127 0.07 2.03 -9.00
C ILE A 127 -0.99 2.14 -10.09
N GLN A 128 -2.15 2.73 -9.78
CA GLN A 128 -3.30 2.78 -10.69
C GLN A 128 -2.98 3.33 -12.10
N PRO A 129 -2.31 4.48 -12.26
CA PRO A 129 -1.91 4.95 -13.60
C PRO A 129 -0.87 4.04 -14.29
N SER A 130 -0.11 3.25 -13.51
CA SER A 130 0.93 2.36 -14.02
C SER A 130 0.43 0.94 -14.34
N LEU A 131 -0.80 0.58 -13.97
CA LEU A 131 -1.35 -0.77 -14.15
C LEU A 131 -1.25 -1.25 -15.60
N LEU A 132 -1.59 -0.39 -16.56
CA LEU A 132 -1.52 -0.73 -17.99
C LEU A 132 -0.10 -1.12 -18.43
N ALA A 133 0.92 -0.43 -17.92
CA ALA A 133 2.31 -0.74 -18.24
C ALA A 133 2.74 -2.07 -17.59
N ILE A 134 2.31 -2.32 -16.34
CA ILE A 134 2.57 -3.56 -15.62
C ILE A 134 1.95 -4.75 -16.37
N ASP A 135 0.67 -4.64 -16.77
CA ASP A 135 -0.04 -5.69 -17.50
C ASP A 135 0.64 -6.03 -18.84
N ARG A 136 1.10 -4.99 -19.57
CA ARG A 136 1.86 -5.17 -20.82
C ARG A 136 3.17 -5.91 -20.57
N MET A 137 3.91 -5.56 -19.53
CA MET A 137 5.15 -6.24 -19.16
C MET A 137 4.90 -7.73 -18.85
N MET A 138 3.88 -8.02 -18.04
CA MET A 138 3.50 -9.39 -17.72
C MET A 138 3.12 -10.20 -18.96
N GLY A 139 2.45 -9.57 -19.93
CA GLY A 139 2.12 -10.20 -21.21
C GLY A 139 3.34 -10.56 -22.06
N VAL A 140 4.34 -9.67 -22.10
CA VAL A 140 5.63 -9.92 -22.78
C VAL A 140 6.40 -11.05 -22.09
N ASP A 141 6.53 -11.01 -20.77
CA ASP A 141 7.24 -12.03 -20.00
C ASP A 141 6.61 -13.42 -20.19
N ASN A 142 5.28 -13.51 -20.14
CA ASN A 142 4.59 -14.75 -20.41
C ASN A 142 4.80 -15.23 -21.86
N SER A 143 4.81 -14.32 -22.84
CA SER A 143 5.06 -14.68 -24.24
C SER A 143 6.47 -15.23 -24.45
N ILE A 144 7.48 -14.61 -23.83
CA ILE A 144 8.86 -15.08 -23.82
C ILE A 144 8.94 -16.45 -23.16
N TYR A 145 8.33 -16.62 -21.99
CA TYR A 145 8.29 -17.90 -21.29
C TYR A 145 7.70 -19.03 -22.15
N GLN A 146 6.56 -18.79 -22.80
CA GLN A 146 5.94 -19.80 -23.67
C GLN A 146 6.80 -20.09 -24.91
N ALA A 147 7.46 -19.08 -25.48
CA ALA A 147 8.40 -19.29 -26.59
C ALA A 147 9.57 -20.18 -26.15
N VAL A 148 10.23 -19.85 -25.04
CA VAL A 148 11.32 -20.66 -24.48
C VAL A 148 10.83 -22.10 -24.25
N LYS A 149 9.68 -22.28 -23.59
CA LYS A 149 9.09 -23.61 -23.33
C LYS A 149 8.85 -24.42 -24.61
N ARG A 150 8.45 -23.78 -25.71
CA ARG A 150 8.21 -24.45 -27.00
C ARG A 150 9.51 -24.82 -27.73
N HIS A 151 10.60 -24.10 -27.47
CA HIS A 151 11.87 -24.23 -28.17
C HIS A 151 12.95 -25.03 -27.40
N ILE A 152 12.59 -25.69 -26.29
CA ILE A 152 13.44 -26.66 -25.58
C ILE A 152 13.45 -27.98 -26.38
N ALA A 153 14.27 -28.06 -27.43
CA ALA A 153 14.63 -29.22 -28.26
C ALA A 153 13.54 -30.29 -28.56
N LYS A 154 12.95 -30.21 -29.76
CA LYS A 154 12.27 -31.34 -30.41
C LYS A 154 13.21 -31.99 -31.43
N TYR A 155 14.09 -32.88 -30.99
CA TYR A 155 14.75 -33.78 -31.93
C TYR A 155 13.72 -34.81 -32.40
N LEU A 156 13.21 -34.64 -33.63
CA LEU A 156 12.45 -35.69 -34.31
C LEU A 156 13.45 -36.49 -35.16
N VAL A 157 14.09 -37.49 -34.55
CA VAL A 157 14.99 -38.40 -35.28
C VAL A 157 14.13 -39.48 -35.92
N ARG A 158 14.02 -39.47 -37.24
CA ARG A 158 13.47 -40.60 -38.02
C ARG A 158 14.64 -41.33 -38.65
N VAL A 159 14.81 -42.61 -38.31
CA VAL A 159 15.77 -43.49 -38.97
C VAL A 159 15.14 -43.94 -40.30
N GLY A 160 15.75 -43.56 -41.42
CA GLY A 160 15.36 -44.00 -42.76
C GLY A 160 15.80 -45.43 -43.05
N THR A 161 15.16 -46.08 -44.03
CA THR A 161 15.64 -47.35 -44.61
C THR A 161 16.45 -47.06 -45.87
N ALA A 162 17.24 -48.04 -46.36
CA ALA A 162 18.27 -47.85 -47.39
C ALA A 162 17.82 -47.22 -48.72
N GLU A 163 16.51 -47.10 -48.96
CA GLU A 163 15.88 -46.51 -50.14
C GLU A 163 15.77 -44.97 -50.09
N ASP A 164 15.93 -44.35 -48.91
CA ASP A 164 15.79 -42.90 -48.70
C ASP A 164 17.14 -42.12 -48.80
N LEU A 165 18.21 -42.75 -49.28
CA LEU A 165 19.51 -42.08 -49.45
C LEU A 165 19.47 -41.16 -50.69
N PRO A 166 19.92 -39.89 -50.58
CA PRO A 166 20.05 -39.04 -51.76
C PRO A 166 21.03 -39.67 -52.77
N PRO A 167 20.75 -39.57 -54.08
CA PRO A 167 21.63 -40.14 -55.10
C PRO A 167 23.04 -39.54 -54.99
N ALA A 168 24.04 -40.43 -55.06
CA ALA A 168 25.46 -40.10 -54.99
C ALA A 168 25.94 -39.29 -56.21
#